data_AF-A0A2E4DW03-F1
#
_entry.id   AF-A0A2E4DW03-F1
#
_cell.length_a   1.000
_cell.length_b   1.000
_cell.length_c   1.000
_cell.angle_alpha   90.00
_cell.angle_beta   90.00
_cell.angle_gamma   90.00
#
_symmetry.space_group_name_H-M   'P 1'
#
loop_
_entity.id
_entity.type
_entity.pdbx_description
1 polymer ?
#
loop_
_entity_poly.entity_id
_entity_poly.type
_entity_poly.pdbx_seq_one_letter_code
_entity_poly.pdbx_strand_id
1 'polypeptide(L)'
;MLYFNVVANFLPVTLLIIMSIAGCHGQKEYGIVDVDPDKAIHIPTPQRKSRSNIRSAKYYFQLGKQKMESKEYEASNFYFKKLTEQFPNSPLISEAKTYLTRNNKILLEVKDMFDRVMRYQQTGRYEEANRFIDFLSAKHPYPDLIEKVRVIKQENLVRQGLIVLKILEWDWSDREYSFEYQRRNTVIKGKVKNISNANLAGLEVAAILYDQNRRVISRKVLPLTDDIFLPNQICDFEIVDNRYANTNYVEVEFQTQNGLVIPLK
;
A
#
# COMPACT_ATOMS: atom_id res chain seq x y z
N MET A 1 -5.41 34.89 19.45
CA MET A 1 -4.82 33.92 20.39
C MET A 1 -5.63 32.63 20.31
N LEU A 2 -4.93 31.52 20.08
CA LEU A 2 -5.47 30.16 20.07
C LEU A 2 -6.05 29.80 21.45
N TYR A 3 -7.01 28.88 21.48
CA TYR A 3 -6.82 27.61 22.20
C TYR A 3 -7.63 26.47 21.56
N PHE A 4 -6.93 25.34 21.45
CA PHE A 4 -7.34 24.04 20.94
C PHE A 4 -8.46 23.39 21.75
N ASN A 5 -9.31 22.60 21.09
CA ASN A 5 -9.82 21.36 21.67
C ASN A 5 -9.96 20.31 20.57
N VAL A 6 -9.04 19.34 20.60
CA VAL A 6 -9.11 18.10 19.81
C VAL A 6 -9.97 17.14 20.60
N VAL A 7 -11.17 16.84 20.09
CA VAL A 7 -11.93 15.67 20.52
C VAL A 7 -11.64 14.55 19.54
N ALA A 8 -10.84 13.60 20.01
CA ALA A 8 -10.70 12.29 19.43
C ALA A 8 -12.07 11.58 19.44
N ASN A 9 -12.47 10.94 18.33
CA ASN A 9 -13.05 9.61 18.37
C ASN A 9 -13.36 9.03 16.98
N PHE A 10 -13.31 7.69 16.97
CA PHE A 10 -13.82 6.71 16.00
C PHE A 10 -12.93 6.23 14.85
N LEU A 11 -12.24 5.12 15.15
CA LEU A 11 -11.98 4.02 14.22
C LEU A 11 -13.28 3.56 13.54
N PRO A 12 -13.30 3.33 12.22
CA PRO A 12 -14.18 2.37 11.62
C PRO A 12 -13.41 1.06 11.38
N VAL A 13 -13.85 0.02 12.09
CA VAL A 13 -13.65 -1.38 11.68
C VAL A 13 -14.21 -1.49 10.25
N THR A 14 -13.32 -1.65 9.27
CA THR A 14 -13.72 -1.97 7.90
C THR A 14 -13.34 -3.41 7.61
N LEU A 15 -14.39 -4.21 7.43
CA LEU A 15 -14.36 -5.56 6.91
C LEU A 15 -13.79 -5.50 5.48
N LEU A 16 -12.64 -6.14 5.26
CA LEU A 16 -12.04 -6.28 3.95
C LEU A 16 -12.88 -7.29 3.14
N ILE A 17 -13.62 -6.83 2.14
CA ILE A 17 -14.18 -7.69 1.10
C ILE A 17 -13.43 -7.37 -0.18
N ILE A 18 -12.70 -8.37 -0.65
CA ILE A 18 -11.91 -8.40 -1.88
C ILE A 18 -12.86 -8.32 -3.06
N MET A 19 -12.67 -7.38 -3.98
CA MET A 19 -13.20 -7.47 -5.35
C MET A 19 -12.15 -7.00 -6.37
N SER A 20 -11.71 -7.98 -7.14
CA SER A 20 -11.14 -8.02 -8.49
C SER A 20 -10.29 -6.84 -9.00
N ILE A 21 -8.99 -7.09 -9.06
CA ILE A 21 -8.02 -6.40 -9.90
C ILE A 21 -8.19 -6.89 -11.34
N ALA A 22 -8.55 -6.01 -12.26
CA ALA A 22 -8.37 -6.28 -13.70
C ALA A 22 -6.92 -5.99 -14.06
N GLY A 23 -6.06 -7.00 -13.87
CA GLY A 23 -4.63 -6.89 -14.13
C GLY A 23 -4.29 -6.85 -15.63
N CYS A 24 -3.15 -6.23 -15.94
CA CYS A 24 -2.46 -6.43 -17.21
C CYS A 24 -2.15 -7.93 -17.38
N HIS A 25 -2.67 -8.56 -18.43
CA HIS A 25 -2.77 -10.02 -18.54
C HIS A 25 -1.43 -10.75 -18.69
N GLY A 26 -1.28 -11.83 -17.90
CA GLY A 26 -0.38 -12.95 -18.11
C GLY A 26 -0.94 -14.21 -17.43
N GLN A 27 -1.70 -15.04 -18.16
CA GLN A 27 -2.32 -16.27 -17.65
C GLN A 27 -1.28 -17.33 -17.27
N LYS A 28 -1.43 -17.93 -16.08
CA LYS A 28 -0.86 -19.24 -15.74
C LYS A 28 -1.98 -20.16 -15.26
N GLU A 29 -2.12 -21.29 -15.94
CA GLU A 29 -3.06 -22.37 -15.62
C GLU A 29 -2.59 -23.13 -14.36
N TYR A 30 -3.52 -23.41 -13.45
CA TYR A 30 -3.32 -24.37 -12.37
C TYR A 30 -4.24 -25.58 -12.62
N GLY A 31 -3.64 -26.74 -12.87
CA GLY A 31 -4.35 -28.01 -12.97
C GLY A 31 -4.76 -28.52 -11.59
N ILE A 32 -6.03 -28.88 -11.43
CA ILE A 32 -6.58 -29.56 -10.26
C ILE A 32 -6.45 -31.06 -10.51
N VAL A 33 -5.86 -31.79 -9.56
CA VAL A 33 -5.84 -33.27 -9.53
C VAL A 33 -6.97 -33.72 -8.62
N ASP A 34 -7.94 -34.44 -9.18
CA ASP A 34 -9.00 -35.13 -8.46
C ASP A 34 -8.43 -36.27 -7.59
N VAL A 35 -8.87 -36.34 -6.32
CA VAL A 35 -8.60 -37.48 -5.45
C VAL A 35 -9.92 -37.97 -4.83
N ASP A 36 -10.15 -39.26 -5.06
CA ASP A 36 -11.28 -40.14 -4.73
C ASP A 36 -11.71 -40.14 -3.24
N PRO A 37 -13.02 -40.09 -2.88
CA PRO A 37 -13.45 -39.79 -1.51
C PRO A 37 -13.43 -40.98 -0.51
N ASP A 38 -13.25 -42.23 -0.94
CA ASP A 38 -13.69 -43.40 -0.15
C ASP A 38 -12.59 -44.32 0.43
N LYS A 39 -11.47 -43.77 0.92
CA LYS A 39 -10.51 -44.53 1.76
C LYS A 39 -10.35 -43.96 3.16
N ALA A 40 -11.28 -44.31 4.04
CA ALA A 40 -11.14 -44.12 5.48
C ALA A 40 -10.10 -45.09 6.06
N ILE A 41 -8.85 -44.64 6.21
CA ILE A 41 -7.82 -45.31 7.02
C ILE A 41 -7.96 -44.76 8.45
N HIS A 42 -8.32 -45.61 9.40
CA HIS A 42 -8.38 -45.26 10.82
C HIS A 42 -6.95 -45.12 11.36
N ILE A 43 -6.41 -43.89 11.34
CA ILE A 43 -5.14 -43.55 11.97
C ILE A 43 -5.45 -43.20 13.44
N PRO A 44 -4.83 -43.85 14.44
CA PRO A 44 -5.04 -43.49 15.83
C PRO A 44 -4.59 -42.04 16.02
N THR A 45 -5.51 -41.18 16.43
CA THR A 45 -5.28 -39.74 16.60
C THR A 45 -4.12 -39.56 17.58
N PRO A 46 -2.93 -39.11 17.14
CA PRO A 46 -1.95 -38.63 18.08
C PRO A 46 -2.63 -37.43 18.72
N GLN A 47 -2.84 -37.45 20.03
CA GLN A 47 -3.17 -36.23 20.75
C GLN A 47 -2.09 -35.22 20.35
N ARG A 48 -2.43 -34.29 19.46
CA ARG A 48 -1.62 -33.12 19.18
C ARG A 48 -1.56 -32.41 20.51
N LYS A 49 -0.49 -32.65 21.27
CA LYS A 49 0.01 -31.67 22.22
C LYS A 49 0.02 -30.39 21.43
N SER A 50 -0.88 -29.46 21.79
CA SER A 50 -0.83 -28.09 21.33
C SER A 50 0.63 -27.68 21.47
N ARG A 51 1.35 -27.60 20.35
CA ARG A 51 2.60 -26.87 20.30
C ARG A 51 2.13 -25.44 20.50
N SER A 52 2.01 -25.02 21.75
CA SER A 52 2.11 -23.61 22.06
C SER A 52 3.30 -23.12 21.26
N ASN A 53 3.09 -22.08 20.45
CA ASN A 53 4.16 -21.42 19.72
C ASN A 53 5.09 -20.78 20.77
N ILE A 54 5.92 -21.59 21.43
CA ILE A 54 6.90 -21.13 22.40
C ILE A 54 8.00 -20.49 21.55
N ARG A 55 7.83 -19.18 21.30
CA ARG A 55 8.85 -18.34 20.69
C ARG A 55 10.06 -18.33 21.62
N SER A 56 11.14 -18.99 21.22
CA SER A 56 12.38 -19.10 22.00
C SER A 56 13.35 -17.96 21.68
N ALA A 57 14.40 -17.80 22.49
CA ALA A 57 15.50 -16.89 22.17
C ALA A 57 16.09 -17.17 20.77
N LYS A 58 16.26 -18.46 20.41
CA LYS A 58 16.75 -18.88 19.10
C LYS A 58 15.81 -18.47 17.96
N TYR A 59 14.50 -18.58 18.17
CA TYR A 59 13.50 -18.16 17.20
C TYR A 59 13.64 -16.65 16.88
N TYR A 60 13.66 -15.80 17.90
CA TYR A 60 13.80 -14.36 17.70
C TYR A 60 15.15 -13.99 17.08
N PHE A 61 16.22 -14.67 17.47
CA PHE A 61 17.54 -14.46 16.90
C PHE A 61 17.57 -14.75 15.39
N GLN A 62 17.02 -15.91 14.98
CA GLN A 62 17.00 -16.33 13.59
C GLN A 62 16.17 -15.39 12.72
N LEU A 63 14.98 -14.99 13.18
CA LEU A 63 14.17 -14.01 12.46
C LEU A 63 14.83 -12.63 12.38
N GLY A 64 15.46 -12.18 13.46
CA GLY A 64 16.21 -10.92 13.48
C GLY A 64 17.34 -10.92 12.46
N LYS A 65 18.10 -12.02 12.38
CA LYS A 65 19.18 -12.20 11.40
C LYS A 65 18.66 -12.27 9.97
N GLN A 66 17.62 -13.06 9.72
CA GLN A 66 16.98 -13.15 8.40
C GLN A 66 16.52 -11.77 7.91
N LYS A 67 15.87 -10.98 8.76
CA LYS A 67 15.43 -9.63 8.41
C LYS A 67 16.59 -8.67 8.16
N MET A 68 17.68 -8.79 8.93
CA MET A 68 18.90 -8.02 8.68
C MET A 68 19.52 -8.35 7.32
N GLU A 69 19.58 -9.63 6.96
CA GLU A 69 20.11 -10.10 5.67
C GLU A 69 19.26 -9.59 4.50
N SER A 70 17.94 -9.53 4.68
CA SER A 70 17.01 -8.87 3.75
C SER A 70 17.03 -7.33 3.81
N LYS A 71 17.91 -6.73 4.62
CA LYS A 71 18.05 -5.27 4.84
C LYS A 71 16.80 -4.60 5.43
N GLU A 72 15.92 -5.37 6.06
CA GLU A 72 14.74 -4.91 6.80
C GLU A 72 15.16 -4.58 8.25
N TYR A 73 15.99 -3.54 8.42
CA TYR A 73 16.68 -3.28 9.70
C TYR A 73 15.73 -2.91 10.86
N GLU A 74 14.59 -2.26 10.59
CA GLU A 74 13.57 -1.97 11.61
C GLU A 74 12.93 -3.27 12.14
N ALA A 75 12.53 -4.17 11.23
CA ALA A 75 11.99 -5.49 11.57
C ALA A 75 13.03 -6.38 12.27
N SER A 76 14.28 -6.33 11.81
CA SER A 76 15.41 -6.99 12.47
C SER A 76 15.57 -6.53 13.92
N ASN A 77 15.58 -5.21 14.13
CA ASN A 77 15.68 -4.60 15.45
C ASN A 77 14.52 -4.99 16.37
N PHE A 78 13.30 -5.09 15.83
CA PHE A 78 12.15 -5.56 16.59
C PHE A 78 12.40 -6.96 17.19
N TYR A 79 12.89 -7.91 16.39
CA TYR A 79 13.14 -9.27 16.87
C TYR A 79 14.33 -9.35 17.84
N PHE A 80 15.43 -8.64 17.57
CA PHE A 80 16.55 -8.60 18.49
C PHE A 80 16.19 -7.95 19.83
N LYS A 81 15.38 -6.88 19.84
CA LYS A 81 14.84 -6.29 21.08
C LYS A 81 14.00 -7.30 21.86
N LYS A 82 13.08 -8.01 21.19
CA LYS A 82 12.28 -9.09 21.82
C LYS A 82 13.15 -10.18 22.45
N LEU A 83 14.24 -10.58 21.78
CA LEU A 83 15.21 -11.50 22.36
C LEU A 83 15.83 -10.94 23.64
N THR A 84 16.34 -9.71 23.60
CA THR A 84 17.03 -9.10 24.74
C THR A 84 16.10 -8.83 25.93
N GLU A 85 14.83 -8.52 25.67
CA GLU A 85 13.82 -8.25 26.69
C GLU A 85 13.30 -9.56 27.34
N GLN A 86 12.98 -10.57 26.53
CA GLN A 86 12.30 -11.78 27.00
C GLN A 86 13.27 -12.86 27.49
N PHE A 87 14.52 -12.85 27.01
CA PHE A 87 15.51 -13.88 27.33
C PHE A 87 16.84 -13.26 27.77
N PRO A 88 16.87 -12.49 28.88
CA PRO A 88 18.04 -11.71 29.33
C PRO A 88 19.26 -12.55 29.74
N ASN A 89 19.11 -13.88 29.88
CA ASN A 89 20.20 -14.82 30.17
C ASN A 89 20.61 -15.66 28.95
N SER A 90 20.08 -15.37 27.76
CA SER A 90 20.42 -16.12 26.55
C SER A 90 21.87 -15.85 26.13
N PRO A 91 22.64 -16.87 25.70
CA PRO A 91 23.98 -16.68 25.15
C PRO A 91 23.98 -15.85 23.86
N LEU A 92 22.82 -15.71 23.20
CA LEU A 92 22.66 -14.98 21.94
C LEU A 92 22.55 -13.45 22.12
N ILE A 93 22.46 -12.95 23.36
CA ILE A 93 22.28 -11.51 23.61
C ILE A 93 23.47 -10.69 23.12
N SER A 94 24.69 -11.15 23.35
CA SER A 94 25.89 -10.41 22.97
C SER A 94 25.88 -10.13 21.46
N GLU A 95 25.64 -11.17 20.66
CA GLU A 95 25.55 -11.05 19.20
C GLU A 95 24.33 -10.23 18.76
N ALA A 96 23.16 -10.42 19.40
CA ALA A 96 21.98 -9.61 19.13
C ALA A 96 22.22 -8.11 19.38
N LYS A 97 22.96 -7.74 20.44
CA LYS A 97 23.35 -6.35 20.73
C LYS A 97 24.31 -5.80 19.68
N THR A 98 25.24 -6.61 19.18
CA THR A 98 26.12 -6.21 18.08
C THR A 98 25.32 -5.88 16.83
N TYR A 99 24.35 -6.72 16.46
CA TYR A 99 23.47 -6.45 15.33
C TYR A 99 22.57 -5.23 15.54
N LEU A 100 21.99 -5.06 16.74
CA LEU A 100 21.22 -3.85 17.09
C LEU A 100 22.04 -2.57 16.88
N THR A 101 23.28 -2.54 17.38
CA THR A 101 24.17 -1.38 17.22
C THR A 101 24.46 -1.10 15.74
N ARG A 102 24.78 -2.14 14.96
CA ARG A 102 25.01 -2.01 13.52
C ARG A 102 23.79 -1.47 12.78
N ASN A 103 22.62 -2.06 13.01
CA ASN A 103 21.36 -1.66 12.39
C ASN A 103 21.01 -0.21 12.75
N ASN A 104 21.17 0.17 14.02
CA ASN A 104 20.89 1.54 14.48
C ASN A 104 21.79 2.57 13.78
N LYS A 105 23.07 2.26 13.55
CA LYS A 105 23.96 3.14 12.80
C LYS A 105 23.47 3.38 11.37
N ILE A 106 23.02 2.31 10.70
CA ILE A 106 22.46 2.40 9.34
C ILE A 106 21.17 3.21 9.34
N LEU A 107 20.26 2.93 10.26
CA LEU A 107 18.98 3.63 10.37
C LEU A 107 19.18 5.12 10.67
N LEU A 108 20.18 5.48 11.48
CA LEU A 108 20.51 6.89 11.77
C LEU A 108 20.99 7.62 10.51
N GLU A 109 21.90 7.00 9.74
CA GLU A 109 22.37 7.56 8.47
C GLU A 109 21.22 7.76 7.47
N VAL A 110 20.35 6.75 7.33
CA VAL A 110 19.15 6.83 6.48
C VAL A 110 18.23 7.96 6.96
N LYS A 111 18.02 8.08 8.27
CA LYS A 111 17.18 9.13 8.86
C LYS A 111 17.72 10.53 8.53
N ASP A 112 19.02 10.77 8.71
CA ASP A 112 19.63 12.08 8.43
C ASP A 112 19.49 12.46 6.94
N MET A 113 19.63 11.49 6.05
CA MET A 113 19.42 11.69 4.61
C MET A 113 17.94 11.93 4.29
N PHE A 114 17.03 11.17 4.90
CA PHE A 114 15.60 11.34 4.71
C PHE A 114 15.11 12.71 5.23
N ASP A 115 15.59 13.16 6.38
CA ASP A 115 15.30 14.49 6.93
C ASP A 115 15.76 15.62 5.98
N ARG A 116 16.79 15.37 5.16
CA ARG A 116 17.20 16.30 4.10
C ARG A 116 16.23 16.29 2.91
N VAL A 117 15.74 15.12 2.48
CA VAL A 117 14.66 15.01 1.47
C VAL A 117 13.45 15.83 1.90
N MET A 118 13.00 15.62 3.14
CA MET A 118 11.82 16.31 3.67
C MET A 118 12.00 17.83 3.73
N ARG A 119 13.19 18.32 4.11
CA ARG A 119 13.49 19.76 4.07
C ARG A 119 13.41 20.36 2.68
N TYR A 120 13.93 19.66 1.65
CA TYR A 120 13.80 20.12 0.27
C TYR A 120 12.33 20.15 -0.17
N GLN A 121 11.56 19.11 0.13
CA GLN A 121 10.14 19.07 -0.18
C GLN A 121 9.36 20.21 0.51
N GLN A 122 9.57 20.43 1.82
CA GLN A 122 8.90 21.48 2.59
C GLN A 122 9.22 22.89 2.10
N THR A 123 10.40 23.10 1.51
CA THR A 123 10.82 24.39 0.96
C THR A 123 10.48 24.56 -0.53
N GLY A 124 9.69 23.63 -1.10
CA GLY A 124 9.29 23.68 -2.52
C GLY A 124 10.39 23.28 -3.51
N ARG A 125 11.53 22.80 -3.02
CA ARG A 125 12.71 22.40 -3.81
C ARG A 125 12.57 20.95 -4.29
N TYR A 126 11.51 20.69 -5.04
CA TYR A 126 11.08 19.35 -5.41
C TYR A 126 12.08 18.63 -6.33
N GLU A 127 12.75 19.35 -7.22
CA GLU A 127 13.76 18.75 -8.10
C GLU A 127 14.98 18.29 -7.31
N GLU A 128 15.47 19.11 -6.37
CA GLU A 128 16.58 18.71 -5.50
C GLU A 128 16.20 17.59 -4.53
N ALA A 129 14.96 17.60 -4.03
CA ALA A 129 14.43 16.47 -3.28
C ALA A 129 14.50 15.18 -4.10
N ASN A 130 14.07 15.21 -5.36
CA ASN A 130 14.08 14.04 -6.26
C ASN A 130 15.50 13.57 -6.59
N ARG A 131 16.44 14.47 -6.90
CA ARG A 131 17.85 14.11 -7.10
C ARG A 131 18.47 13.48 -5.86
N PHE A 132 18.11 13.99 -4.67
CA PHE A 132 18.62 13.43 -3.41
C PHE A 132 17.96 12.08 -3.06
N ILE A 133 16.69 11.88 -3.42
CA ILE A 133 16.01 10.57 -3.34
C ILE A 133 16.74 9.55 -4.22
N ASP A 134 17.14 9.91 -5.43
CA ASP A 134 17.87 9.00 -6.32
C ASP A 134 19.23 8.61 -5.73
N PHE A 135 19.95 9.57 -5.14
CA PHE A 135 21.18 9.30 -4.39
C PHE A 135 20.96 8.39 -3.18
N LEU A 136 19.94 8.68 -2.36
CA LEU A 136 19.58 7.88 -1.18
C LEU A 136 19.21 6.43 -1.57
N SER A 137 18.42 6.26 -2.63
CA SER A 137 18.00 4.96 -3.14
C SER A 137 19.16 4.13 -3.67
N ALA A 138 20.10 4.77 -4.38
CA ALA A 138 21.30 4.11 -4.89
C ALA A 138 22.25 3.67 -3.76
N LYS A 139 22.42 4.52 -2.74
CA LYS A 139 23.30 4.24 -1.60
C LYS A 139 22.71 3.20 -0.65
N HIS A 140 21.39 3.22 -0.47
CA HIS A 140 20.66 2.39 0.49
C HIS A 140 19.45 1.72 -0.19
N PRO A 141 19.65 0.66 -1.01
CA PRO A 141 18.58 -0.03 -1.72
C PRO A 141 17.83 -0.99 -0.77
N TYR A 142 17.17 -0.44 0.25
CA TYR A 142 16.44 -1.17 1.27
C TYR A 142 14.94 -1.13 0.92
N PRO A 143 14.22 -2.28 0.91
CA PRO A 143 12.83 -2.32 0.45
C PRO A 143 11.92 -1.26 1.09
N ASP A 144 11.92 -1.17 2.43
CA ASP A 144 11.08 -0.22 3.17
C ASP A 144 11.41 1.24 2.86
N LEU A 145 12.69 1.54 2.63
CA LEU A 145 13.15 2.89 2.30
C LEU A 145 12.74 3.26 0.86
N ILE A 146 12.95 2.34 -0.08
CA ILE A 146 12.60 2.52 -1.49
C ILE A 146 11.11 2.82 -1.64
N GLU A 147 10.25 2.15 -0.89
CA GLU A 147 8.82 2.43 -0.90
C GLU A 147 8.51 3.84 -0.38
N LYS A 148 9.04 4.19 0.80
CA LYS A 148 8.85 5.51 1.41
C LYS A 148 9.28 6.65 0.49
N VAL A 149 10.45 6.55 -0.14
CA VAL A 149 10.97 7.62 -1.01
C VAL A 149 10.30 7.65 -2.38
N ARG A 150 9.75 6.52 -2.87
CA ARG A 150 8.96 6.48 -4.10
C ARG A 150 7.70 7.33 -3.96
N VAL A 151 6.98 7.19 -2.85
CA VAL A 151 5.78 7.99 -2.55
C VAL A 151 6.11 9.49 -2.56
N ILE A 152 7.19 9.90 -1.88
CA ILE A 152 7.63 11.30 -1.84
C ILE A 152 8.01 11.81 -3.23
N LYS A 153 8.76 11.02 -4.00
CA LYS A 153 9.17 11.39 -5.36
C LYS A 153 7.94 11.64 -6.24
N GLN A 154 6.91 10.82 -6.10
CA GLN A 154 5.67 10.98 -6.85
C GLN A 154 4.91 12.26 -6.46
N GLU A 155 4.78 12.56 -5.18
CA GLU A 155 4.18 13.82 -4.73
C GLU A 155 4.93 15.04 -5.26
N ASN A 156 6.26 14.99 -5.24
CA ASN A 156 7.10 16.04 -5.80
C ASN A 156 6.82 16.25 -7.29
N LEU A 157 6.60 15.17 -8.05
CA LEU A 157 6.24 15.27 -9.47
C LEU A 157 4.85 15.91 -9.68
N VAL A 158 3.86 15.56 -8.85
CA VAL A 158 2.54 16.20 -8.90
C VAL A 158 2.65 17.70 -8.61
N ARG A 159 3.37 18.07 -7.55
CA ARG A 159 3.53 19.47 -7.12
C ARG A 159 4.30 20.33 -8.15
N GLN A 160 5.13 19.70 -8.97
CA GLN A 160 5.82 20.35 -10.10
C GLN A 160 4.95 20.43 -11.37
N GLY A 161 3.74 19.83 -11.37
CA GLY A 161 2.91 19.73 -12.57
C GLY A 161 3.51 18.80 -13.64
N LEU A 162 4.40 17.89 -13.25
CA LEU A 162 5.08 16.96 -14.16
C LEU A 162 4.32 15.65 -14.34
N ILE A 163 3.34 15.37 -13.49
CA ILE A 163 2.37 14.30 -13.73
C ILE A 163 1.21 14.88 -14.53
N VAL A 164 0.93 14.22 -15.65
CA VAL A 164 -0.14 14.59 -16.55
C VAL A 164 -0.87 13.32 -16.97
N LEU A 165 -2.14 13.25 -16.61
CA LEU A 165 -3.04 12.18 -17.01
C LEU A 165 -4.10 12.73 -17.95
N LYS A 166 -4.48 11.90 -18.93
CA LYS A 166 -5.57 12.20 -19.86
C LYS A 166 -6.64 11.13 -19.75
N ILE A 167 -7.86 11.51 -19.37
CA ILE A 167 -8.99 10.59 -19.50
C ILE A 167 -9.33 10.48 -21.00
N LEU A 168 -9.37 9.25 -21.51
CA LEU A 168 -9.71 8.99 -22.91
C LEU A 168 -11.22 8.85 -23.08
N GLU A 169 -11.83 8.08 -22.20
CA GLU A 169 -13.26 7.85 -22.13
C GLU A 169 -13.61 7.44 -20.70
N TRP A 170 -14.80 7.81 -20.25
CA TRP A 170 -15.38 7.27 -19.04
C TRP A 170 -16.89 7.46 -19.08
N ASP A 171 -17.60 6.57 -18.41
CA ASP A 171 -19.05 6.64 -18.24
C ASP A 171 -19.44 6.04 -16.89
N TRP A 172 -20.67 6.27 -16.46
CA TRP A 172 -21.24 5.64 -15.29
C TRP A 172 -22.70 5.23 -15.51
N SER A 173 -23.12 4.18 -14.82
CA SER A 173 -24.52 3.72 -14.85
C SER A 173 -25.00 3.33 -13.45
N ASP A 174 -26.29 3.51 -13.19
CA ASP A 174 -26.97 3.19 -11.93
C ASP A 174 -27.79 1.89 -12.00
N ARG A 175 -27.56 1.06 -13.03
CA ARG A 175 -28.48 -0.03 -13.41
C ARG A 175 -27.90 -1.44 -13.35
N GLU A 176 -26.64 -1.61 -12.98
CA GLU A 176 -26.07 -2.96 -12.84
C GLU A 176 -26.60 -3.61 -11.55
N TYR A 177 -27.52 -4.57 -11.70
CA TYR A 177 -28.10 -5.29 -10.57
C TYR A 177 -27.15 -6.38 -10.07
N SER A 178 -26.71 -6.25 -8.82
CA SER A 178 -26.01 -7.31 -8.10
C SER A 178 -27.02 -8.27 -7.49
N PHE A 179 -26.99 -9.53 -7.93
CA PHE A 179 -27.75 -10.62 -7.32
C PHE A 179 -27.28 -10.93 -5.89
N GLU A 180 -25.97 -10.83 -5.64
CA GLU A 180 -25.36 -11.08 -4.32
C GLU A 180 -25.90 -10.12 -3.25
N TYR A 181 -26.06 -8.84 -3.61
CA TYR A 181 -26.58 -7.81 -2.70
C TYR A 181 -28.08 -7.52 -2.91
N GLN A 182 -28.72 -8.20 -3.87
CA GLN A 182 -30.09 -7.97 -4.35
C GLN A 182 -30.41 -6.49 -4.65
N ARG A 183 -29.43 -5.74 -5.20
CA ARG A 183 -29.48 -4.27 -5.30
C ARG A 183 -28.82 -3.76 -6.58
N ARG A 184 -29.18 -2.54 -7.00
CA ARG A 184 -28.52 -1.83 -8.11
C ARG A 184 -27.25 -1.14 -7.61
N ASN A 185 -26.19 -1.25 -8.38
CA ASN A 185 -24.91 -0.61 -8.13
C ASN A 185 -24.74 0.60 -9.05
N THR A 186 -24.04 1.62 -8.56
CA THR A 186 -23.45 2.64 -9.42
C THR A 186 -22.11 2.13 -9.89
N VAL A 187 -21.97 1.95 -11.19
CA VAL A 187 -20.75 1.44 -11.81
C VAL A 187 -20.13 2.54 -12.65
N ILE A 188 -18.89 2.89 -12.34
CA ILE A 188 -18.10 3.91 -13.02
C ILE A 188 -16.97 3.18 -13.73
N LYS A 189 -16.86 3.34 -15.06
CA LYS A 189 -15.86 2.67 -15.89
C LYS A 189 -15.19 3.67 -16.80
N GLY A 190 -13.91 3.49 -17.09
CA GLY A 190 -13.21 4.35 -18.04
C GLY A 190 -11.78 3.95 -18.33
N LYS A 191 -11.11 4.78 -19.12
CA LYS A 191 -9.73 4.63 -19.54
C LYS A 191 -8.96 5.91 -19.30
N VAL A 192 -7.80 5.79 -18.67
CA VAL A 192 -6.87 6.90 -18.46
C VAL A 192 -5.54 6.59 -19.12
N LYS A 193 -4.90 7.61 -19.70
CA LYS A 193 -3.57 7.52 -20.30
C LYS A 193 -2.57 8.33 -19.48
N ASN A 194 -1.42 7.74 -19.19
CA ASN A 194 -0.27 8.48 -18.71
C ASN A 194 0.36 9.23 -19.89
N ILE A 195 0.21 10.54 -19.93
CA ILE A 195 0.85 11.39 -20.96
C ILE A 195 2.04 12.17 -20.40
N SER A 196 2.49 11.84 -19.18
CA SER A 196 3.75 12.30 -18.64
C SER A 196 4.92 11.45 -19.13
N ASN A 197 6.14 11.98 -18.98
CA ASN A 197 7.38 11.26 -19.23
C ASN A 197 7.86 10.48 -17.99
N ALA A 198 7.02 10.31 -16.97
CA ALA A 198 7.37 9.68 -15.71
C ALA A 198 6.69 8.31 -15.55
N ASN A 199 7.41 7.38 -14.91
CA ASN A 199 6.86 6.13 -14.39
C ASN A 199 6.11 6.44 -13.09
N LEU A 200 4.82 6.11 -13.01
CA LEU A 200 3.97 6.44 -11.86
C LEU A 200 3.58 5.15 -11.11
N ALA A 201 3.46 5.18 -9.79
CA ALA A 201 3.09 4.01 -8.98
C ALA A 201 2.16 4.40 -7.84
N GLY A 202 1.32 3.49 -7.33
CA GLY A 202 0.42 3.83 -6.21
C GLY A 202 -0.49 5.03 -6.55
N LEU A 203 -1.00 5.04 -7.77
CA LEU A 203 -2.05 5.96 -8.18
C LEU A 203 -3.40 5.38 -7.79
N GLU A 204 -4.31 6.25 -7.42
CA GLU A 204 -5.67 5.89 -7.07
C GLU A 204 -6.65 6.66 -7.96
N VAL A 205 -7.77 6.02 -8.25
CA VAL A 205 -8.93 6.64 -8.86
C VAL A 205 -10.00 6.80 -7.79
N ALA A 206 -10.60 7.99 -7.73
CA ALA A 206 -11.70 8.30 -6.82
C ALA A 206 -12.95 8.60 -7.64
N ALA A 207 -14.06 7.94 -7.30
CA ALA A 207 -15.40 8.29 -7.76
C ALA A 207 -16.13 9.03 -6.64
N ILE A 208 -16.63 10.22 -6.94
CA ILE A 208 -17.43 11.03 -6.03
C ILE A 208 -18.86 11.09 -6.58
N LEU A 209 -19.81 10.59 -5.81
CA LEU A 209 -21.21 10.48 -6.20
C LEU A 209 -22.00 11.61 -5.52
N TYR A 210 -22.83 12.29 -6.31
CA TYR A 210 -23.61 13.45 -5.88
C TYR A 210 -25.11 13.22 -6.03
N ASP A 211 -25.89 13.81 -5.12
CA ASP A 211 -27.35 13.84 -5.23
C ASP A 211 -27.82 14.96 -6.19
N GLN A 212 -29.14 15.05 -6.36
CA GLN A 212 -29.78 16.09 -7.17
C GLN A 212 -29.48 17.52 -6.67
N ASN A 213 -29.11 17.68 -5.40
CA ASN A 213 -28.76 18.95 -4.78
C ASN A 213 -27.25 19.21 -4.77
N ARG A 214 -26.45 18.43 -5.52
CA ARG A 214 -24.97 18.49 -5.56
C ARG A 214 -24.30 18.24 -4.21
N ARG A 215 -24.93 17.48 -3.31
CA ARG A 215 -24.28 17.01 -2.07
C ARG A 215 -23.57 15.69 -2.31
N VAL A 216 -22.36 15.56 -1.78
CA VAL A 216 -21.60 14.30 -1.83
C VAL A 216 -22.33 13.24 -1.00
N ILE A 217 -22.68 12.13 -1.64
CA ILE A 217 -23.35 10.98 -1.01
C ILE A 217 -22.33 9.88 -0.72
N SER A 218 -21.38 9.68 -1.62
CA SER A 218 -20.33 8.69 -1.48
C SER A 218 -19.05 9.16 -2.15
N ARG A 219 -17.93 8.72 -1.58
CA ARG A 219 -16.61 8.83 -2.18
C ARG A 219 -15.95 7.47 -2.06
N LYS A 220 -15.66 6.84 -3.19
CA LYS A 220 -14.97 5.54 -3.23
C LYS A 220 -13.64 5.70 -3.95
N VAL A 221 -12.59 5.18 -3.34
CA VAL A 221 -11.22 5.26 -3.83
C VAL A 221 -10.71 3.85 -4.00
N LEU A 222 -10.11 3.56 -5.16
CA LEU A 222 -9.46 2.29 -5.45
C LEU A 222 -8.08 2.54 -6.09
N PRO A 223 -7.11 1.63 -5.89
CA PRO A 223 -5.89 1.63 -6.67
C PRO A 223 -6.23 1.60 -8.17
N LEU A 224 -5.57 2.45 -8.95
CA LEU A 224 -5.71 2.45 -10.41
C LEU A 224 -5.03 1.20 -11.02
N THR A 225 -3.85 0.86 -10.51
CA THR A 225 -3.06 -0.28 -10.94
C THR A 225 -2.14 -0.71 -9.79
N ASP A 226 -1.92 -2.02 -9.67
CA ASP A 226 -0.95 -2.58 -8.71
C ASP A 226 0.50 -2.41 -9.21
N ASP A 227 0.67 -2.22 -10.52
CA ASP A 227 1.95 -2.08 -11.20
C ASP A 227 2.30 -0.63 -11.55
N ILE A 228 3.54 -0.42 -12.00
CA ILE A 228 4.02 0.87 -12.50
C ILE A 228 3.24 1.27 -13.76
N PHE A 229 2.61 2.44 -13.73
CA PHE A 229 1.95 3.06 -14.87
C PHE A 229 2.96 3.84 -15.72
N LEU A 230 3.37 3.23 -16.83
CA LEU A 230 4.44 3.71 -17.71
C LEU A 230 4.01 4.88 -18.61
N PRO A 231 4.95 5.70 -19.10
CA PRO A 231 4.68 6.71 -20.11
C PRO A 231 3.93 6.14 -21.32
N ASN A 232 2.90 6.85 -21.77
CA ASN A 232 2.00 6.47 -22.86
C ASN A 232 1.13 5.21 -22.64
N GLN A 233 1.25 4.55 -21.50
CA GLN A 233 0.38 3.43 -21.16
C GLN A 233 -1.06 3.91 -20.94
N ILE A 234 -2.01 3.05 -21.29
CA ILE A 234 -3.44 3.22 -21.01
C ILE A 234 -3.81 2.21 -19.93
N CYS A 235 -4.56 2.66 -18.93
CA CYS A 235 -5.10 1.83 -17.87
C CYS A 235 -6.62 1.96 -17.85
N ASP A 236 -7.29 0.83 -17.79
CA ASP A 236 -8.73 0.78 -17.55
C ASP A 236 -8.97 0.91 -16.04
N PHE A 237 -10.10 1.50 -15.66
CA PHE A 237 -10.52 1.54 -14.27
C PHE A 237 -12.01 1.24 -14.15
N GLU A 238 -12.38 0.60 -13.04
CA GLU A 238 -13.75 0.30 -12.69
C GLU A 238 -13.96 0.52 -11.18
N ILE A 239 -14.97 1.31 -10.83
CA ILE A 239 -15.40 1.49 -9.44
C ILE A 239 -16.88 1.12 -9.35
N VAL A 240 -17.17 0.16 -8.50
CA VAL A 240 -18.55 -0.25 -8.17
C VAL A 240 -18.92 0.28 -6.80
N ASP A 241 -19.91 1.16 -6.70
CA ASP A 241 -20.49 1.58 -5.42
C ASP A 241 -21.86 0.92 -5.20
N ASN A 242 -21.98 0.20 -4.08
CA ASN A 242 -23.18 -0.56 -3.71
C ASN A 242 -24.13 0.24 -2.80
N ARG A 243 -23.82 1.52 -2.51
CA ARG A 243 -24.65 2.36 -1.66
C ARG A 243 -25.82 2.92 -2.46
N TYR A 244 -27.03 2.64 -1.97
CA TYR A 244 -28.27 3.18 -2.48
C TYR A 244 -28.22 4.71 -2.47
N ALA A 245 -28.19 5.32 -3.64
CA ALA A 245 -28.31 6.75 -3.76
C ALA A 245 -28.89 7.13 -5.11
N ASN A 246 -29.80 8.10 -5.11
CA ASN A 246 -30.26 8.85 -6.28
C ASN A 246 -29.10 9.63 -6.90
N THR A 247 -28.10 8.89 -7.39
CA THR A 247 -26.89 9.43 -7.99
C THR A 247 -27.35 10.20 -9.21
N ASN A 248 -27.17 11.51 -9.16
CA ASN A 248 -27.54 12.40 -10.26
C ASN A 248 -26.30 12.79 -11.06
N TYR A 249 -25.14 12.76 -10.42
CA TYR A 249 -23.89 13.17 -11.01
C TYR A 249 -22.74 12.41 -10.36
N VAL A 250 -21.72 12.11 -11.16
CA VAL A 250 -20.49 11.46 -10.75
C VAL A 250 -19.32 12.32 -11.19
N GLU A 251 -18.32 12.46 -10.32
CA GLU A 251 -17.03 13.03 -10.66
C GLU A 251 -15.95 11.96 -10.50
N VAL A 252 -14.98 11.97 -11.41
CA VAL A 252 -13.81 11.08 -11.39
C VAL A 252 -12.57 11.91 -11.18
N GLU A 253 -11.82 11.59 -10.14
CA GLU A 253 -10.54 12.20 -9.81
C GLU A 253 -9.44 11.14 -9.81
N PHE A 254 -8.21 11.58 -10.07
CA PHE A 254 -7.01 10.76 -9.89
C PHE A 254 -6.16 11.39 -8.81
N GLN A 255 -5.59 10.58 -7.94
CA GLN A 255 -4.80 11.07 -6.81
C GLN A 255 -3.62 10.14 -6.51
N THR A 256 -2.66 10.64 -5.74
CA THR A 256 -1.67 9.79 -5.07
C THR A 256 -2.30 9.08 -3.87
N GLN A 257 -1.65 8.02 -3.36
CA GLN A 257 -2.05 7.32 -2.11
C GLN A 257 -2.23 8.24 -0.89
N ASN A 258 -1.60 9.42 -0.87
CA ASN A 258 -1.75 10.40 0.21
C ASN A 258 -2.86 11.43 -0.08
N GLY A 259 -3.68 11.22 -1.12
CA GLY A 259 -4.82 12.06 -1.48
C GLY A 259 -4.47 13.32 -2.27
N LEU A 260 -3.26 13.44 -2.81
CA LEU A 260 -2.89 14.61 -3.62
C LEU A 260 -3.50 14.45 -5.02
N VAL A 261 -4.47 15.31 -5.33
CA VAL A 261 -5.19 15.30 -6.62
C VAL A 261 -4.24 15.64 -7.77
N ILE A 262 -4.34 14.86 -8.84
CA ILE A 262 -3.57 14.99 -10.06
C ILE A 262 -4.41 15.76 -11.08
N PRO A 263 -3.94 16.91 -11.58
CA PRO A 263 -4.64 17.64 -12.61
C PRO A 263 -4.79 16.81 -13.90
N LEU A 264 -6.02 16.77 -14.41
CA LEU A 264 -6.34 16.16 -15.70
C LEU A 264 -6.16 17.15 -16.85
N LYS A 265 -5.74 16.65 -18.01
CA LYS A 265 -5.71 17.40 -19.28
C LYS A 265 -6.61 16.77 -20.33
#